data_AF-A0A2M7RCV2-F1
#
_entry.id   AF-A0A2M7RCV2-F1
#
_cell.length_a   1.000
_cell.length_b   1.000
_cell.length_c   1.000
_cell.angle_alpha   90.00
_cell.angle_beta   90.00
_cell.angle_gamma   90.00
#
_symmetry.space_group_name_H-M   'P 1'
#
loop_
_entity.id
_entity.type
_entity.pdbx_description
1 polymer ?
#
loop_
_entity_poly.entity_id
_entity_poly.type
_entity_poly.pdbx_seq_one_letter_code
_entity_poly.pdbx_strand_id
1 'polypeptide(L)'
;MKKITVISSSMVYELTDKFPTKEDEVSKIPPPLSTYGFQKFACEYFAKGAWEQYKLPYTIVRPFNCVGIGEERAKVGKEVKTSCEILIIYDLDNDPTVIIATNYIKNNKLKNIFLIKNNSRNGRGVMNAIRTGFKKSKGEVIVVLMADLSDDITQIDQMYKLSQEGFDVICASRYMPKGRKIGGPRLKTFLSKTAGFTLHYIFKISTLDPTNAYKMYKKEIFKNIKIESTSGFEYSLEILLKAHKLGYKITEIPTVWRDREEGKSNFKLLKWLPNYIKWYLSVFKKA
;
A
#
# COMPACT_ATOMS: atom_id res chain seq x y z
N MET A 1 3.67 -31.86 37.70
CA MET A 1 3.70 -31.27 36.34
C MET A 1 5.16 -31.21 35.89
N LYS A 2 5.54 -31.66 34.68
CA LYS A 2 6.97 -31.79 34.29
C LYS A 2 7.52 -30.56 33.54
N LYS A 3 6.64 -29.79 32.89
CA LYS A 3 6.98 -28.58 32.13
C LYS A 3 5.71 -27.78 31.85
N ILE A 4 5.80 -26.45 31.77
CA ILE A 4 4.73 -25.56 31.31
C ILE A 4 5.01 -25.15 29.85
N THR A 5 4.03 -25.23 28.97
CA THR A 5 4.10 -24.63 27.63
C THR A 5 3.06 -23.53 27.55
N VAL A 6 3.49 -22.29 27.32
CA VAL A 6 2.60 -21.14 27.19
C VAL A 6 2.58 -20.66 25.74
N ILE A 7 1.37 -20.48 25.19
CA ILE A 7 1.18 -19.87 23.87
C ILE A 7 0.98 -18.36 24.05
N SER A 8 2.01 -17.59 23.69
CA SER A 8 2.06 -16.13 23.76
C SER A 8 2.03 -15.48 22.37
N SER A 9 2.27 -14.17 22.29
CA SER A 9 2.29 -13.36 21.06
C SER A 9 3.32 -12.22 21.22
N SER A 10 3.80 -11.63 20.11
CA SER A 10 4.63 -10.42 20.17
C SER A 10 3.90 -9.17 20.67
N MET A 11 2.58 -9.22 20.86
CA MET A 11 1.84 -8.14 21.51
C MET A 11 2.32 -7.86 22.94
N VAL A 12 3.14 -8.73 23.54
CA VAL A 12 3.86 -8.42 24.78
C VAL A 12 4.86 -7.27 24.63
N TYR A 13 5.24 -6.92 23.39
CA TYR A 13 6.14 -5.82 23.05
C TYR A 13 5.41 -4.57 22.54
N GLU A 14 4.08 -4.47 22.70
CA GLU A 14 3.24 -3.38 22.15
C GLU A 14 3.78 -1.96 22.44
N LEU A 15 4.45 -1.78 23.59
CA LEU A 15 4.96 -0.49 24.06
C LEU A 15 6.47 -0.33 23.98
N THR A 16 7.19 -1.20 23.25
CA THR A 16 8.63 -1.00 23.05
C THR A 16 8.90 0.22 22.17
N ASP A 17 9.98 0.96 22.43
CA ASP A 17 10.49 2.07 21.61
C ASP A 17 11.87 1.76 20.98
N LYS A 18 12.47 0.62 21.34
CA LYS A 18 13.79 0.16 20.86
C LYS A 18 13.69 -0.90 19.77
N PHE A 19 14.47 -0.73 18.70
CA PHE A 19 14.63 -1.70 17.62
C PHE A 19 16.11 -2.01 17.31
N PRO A 20 16.49 -3.29 17.12
CA PRO A 20 15.67 -4.50 17.31
C PRO A 20 15.39 -4.76 18.79
N THR A 21 14.15 -5.13 19.12
CA THR A 21 13.75 -5.43 20.49
C THR A 21 14.29 -6.82 20.88
N LYS A 22 15.04 -6.87 21.98
CA LYS A 22 15.56 -8.12 22.54
C LYS A 22 14.53 -8.75 23.47
N GLU A 23 14.60 -10.06 23.68
CA GLU A 23 13.60 -10.77 24.50
C GLU A 23 13.59 -10.34 25.98
N ASP A 24 14.72 -9.88 26.51
CA ASP A 24 14.84 -9.41 27.89
C ASP A 24 14.16 -8.03 28.10
N GLU A 25 13.89 -7.29 27.03
CA GLU A 25 13.24 -5.98 27.11
C GLU A 25 11.75 -6.08 27.51
N VAL A 26 11.08 -7.25 27.38
CA VAL A 26 9.68 -7.45 27.87
C VAL A 26 9.52 -7.03 29.33
N SER A 27 10.55 -7.21 30.14
CA SER A 27 10.54 -6.87 31.58
C SER A 27 10.78 -5.38 31.87
N LYS A 28 11.24 -4.62 30.86
CA LYS A 28 11.68 -3.22 31.00
C LYS A 28 10.69 -2.23 30.37
N ILE A 29 9.81 -2.73 29.51
CA ILE A 29 8.76 -1.93 28.88
C ILE A 29 7.48 -1.95 29.73
N PRO A 30 6.66 -0.89 29.70
CA PRO A 30 5.37 -0.89 30.39
C PRO A 30 4.46 -2.03 29.87
N PRO A 31 3.53 -2.55 30.71
CA PRO A 31 2.62 -3.61 30.30
C PRO A 31 1.78 -3.23 29.06
N PRO A 32 1.43 -4.19 28.17
CA PRO A 32 0.63 -3.89 26.98
C PRO A 32 -0.71 -3.25 27.31
N LEU A 33 -1.16 -2.31 26.47
CA LEU A 33 -2.46 -1.63 26.64
C LEU A 33 -3.62 -2.48 26.12
N SER A 34 -3.39 -3.29 25.10
CA SER A 34 -4.42 -4.17 24.56
C SER A 34 -4.75 -5.30 25.54
N THR A 35 -6.04 -5.62 25.71
CA THR A 35 -6.49 -6.75 26.53
C THR A 35 -5.82 -8.06 26.10
N TYR A 36 -5.65 -8.24 24.79
CA TYR A 36 -4.97 -9.41 24.22
C TYR A 36 -3.48 -9.43 24.57
N GLY A 37 -2.75 -8.32 24.40
CA GLY A 37 -1.34 -8.20 24.78
C GLY A 37 -1.13 -8.41 26.28
N PHE A 38 -1.98 -7.79 27.11
CA PHE A 38 -1.95 -7.94 28.57
C PHE A 38 -2.22 -9.38 29.00
N GLN A 39 -3.21 -10.05 28.39
CA GLN A 39 -3.49 -11.47 28.64
C GLN A 39 -2.27 -12.34 28.31
N LYS A 40 -1.60 -12.10 27.17
CA LYS A 40 -0.39 -12.84 26.79
C LYS A 40 0.78 -12.56 27.73
N PHE A 41 0.98 -11.30 28.09
CA PHE A 41 2.01 -10.88 29.04
C PHE A 41 1.81 -11.53 30.41
N ALA A 42 0.59 -11.53 30.93
CA ALA A 42 0.25 -12.21 32.19
C ALA A 42 0.55 -13.71 32.13
N CYS A 43 0.23 -14.40 31.03
CA CYS A 43 0.58 -15.81 30.86
C CYS A 43 2.10 -16.04 30.86
N GLU A 44 2.90 -15.16 30.26
CA GLU A 44 4.37 -15.24 30.33
C GLU A 44 4.89 -15.02 31.76
N TYR A 45 4.29 -14.09 32.51
CA TYR A 45 4.62 -13.84 33.91
C TYR A 45 4.30 -15.04 34.80
N PHE A 46 3.16 -15.70 34.61
CA PHE A 46 2.84 -16.92 35.35
C PHE A 46 3.83 -18.05 35.08
N ALA A 47 4.27 -18.22 33.82
CA ALA A 47 5.29 -19.21 33.49
C ALA A 47 6.63 -18.91 34.17
N LYS A 48 7.05 -17.64 34.18
CA LYS A 48 8.27 -17.18 34.87
C LYS A 48 8.17 -17.36 36.38
N GLY A 49 7.08 -16.93 37.01
CA GLY A 49 6.85 -17.08 38.45
C GLY A 49 6.82 -18.55 38.88
N ALA A 50 6.25 -19.44 38.06
CA ALA A 50 6.27 -20.88 38.33
C ALA A 50 7.69 -21.47 38.29
N TRP A 51 8.56 -20.98 37.41
CA TRP A 51 9.98 -21.32 37.43
C TRP A 51 10.70 -20.74 38.64
N GLU A 52 10.48 -19.48 38.97
CA GLU A 52 11.15 -18.82 40.09
C GLU A 52 10.84 -19.53 41.42
N GLN A 53 9.56 -19.78 41.68
CA GLN A 53 9.06 -20.35 42.93
C GLN A 53 9.25 -21.88 43.01
N TYR A 54 9.01 -22.62 41.92
CA TYR A 54 8.95 -24.09 41.96
C TYR A 54 9.98 -24.78 41.07
N LYS A 55 10.87 -24.03 40.41
CA LYS A 55 11.85 -24.54 39.43
C LYS A 55 11.21 -25.41 38.34
N LEU A 56 9.96 -25.10 37.99
CA LEU A 56 9.22 -25.82 36.97
C LEU A 56 9.61 -25.30 35.58
N PRO A 57 10.28 -26.10 34.72
CA PRO A 57 10.73 -25.63 33.42
C PRO A 57 9.56 -25.18 32.55
N TYR A 58 9.78 -24.17 31.71
CA TYR A 58 8.75 -23.70 30.78
C TYR A 58 9.29 -23.40 29.38
N THR A 59 8.37 -23.33 28.41
CA THR A 59 8.64 -22.81 27.07
C THR A 59 7.54 -21.83 26.70
N ILE A 60 7.94 -20.64 26.25
CA ILE A 60 7.02 -19.66 25.66
C ILE A 60 7.08 -19.87 24.15
N VAL A 61 5.97 -20.31 23.57
CA VAL A 61 5.79 -20.42 22.12
C VAL A 61 5.03 -19.20 21.67
N ARG A 62 5.60 -18.42 20.74
CA ARG A 62 4.94 -17.28 20.11
C ARG A 62 4.66 -17.65 18.65
N PRO A 63 3.57 -18.38 18.35
CA PRO A 63 3.25 -18.77 16.98
C PRO A 63 2.79 -17.51 16.22
N PHE A 64 3.63 -17.04 15.32
CA PHE A 64 3.43 -15.86 14.46
C PHE A 64 3.58 -14.49 15.16
N ASN A 65 3.97 -13.49 14.35
CA ASN A 65 4.29 -12.10 14.67
C ASN A 65 5.74 -11.82 15.15
N CYS A 66 6.68 -11.60 14.22
CA CYS A 66 7.77 -10.65 14.46
C CYS A 66 7.21 -9.23 14.32
N VAL A 67 6.39 -8.79 15.28
CA VAL A 67 5.78 -7.46 15.27
C VAL A 67 6.56 -6.59 16.24
N GLY A 68 7.49 -5.83 15.68
CA GLY A 68 8.06 -4.65 16.32
C GLY A 68 7.15 -3.44 16.07
N ILE A 69 7.46 -2.38 16.79
CA ILE A 69 6.91 -1.01 16.70
C ILE A 69 6.54 -0.65 15.25
N GLY A 70 5.26 -0.40 15.00
CA GLY A 70 4.74 -0.02 13.68
C GLY A 70 3.42 -0.68 13.27
N GLU A 71 2.88 -1.63 14.03
CA GLU A 71 1.53 -2.13 13.78
C GLU A 71 0.47 -1.34 14.57
N GLU A 72 0.10 -0.15 14.06
CA GLU A 72 -1.16 0.56 14.34
C GLU A 72 -2.42 -0.19 13.82
N ARG A 73 -2.23 -1.37 13.20
CA ARG A 73 -3.26 -2.19 12.56
C ARG A 73 -4.39 -2.65 13.48
N ALA A 74 -4.21 -2.59 14.80
CA ALA A 74 -5.19 -3.04 15.77
C ALA A 74 -6.17 -1.90 16.17
N LYS A 75 -7.24 -1.77 15.39
CA LYS A 75 -8.58 -1.27 15.76
C LYS A 75 -8.81 0.22 16.07
N VAL A 76 -7.82 1.09 16.28
CA VAL A 76 -8.11 2.47 16.75
C VAL A 76 -7.27 3.61 16.14
N GLY A 77 -6.17 3.31 15.44
CA GLY A 77 -5.35 4.31 14.75
C GLY A 77 -5.95 4.74 13.41
N LYS A 78 -5.97 6.04 13.11
CA LYS A 78 -6.14 6.52 11.74
C LYS A 78 -4.79 6.41 11.03
N GLU A 79 -4.59 5.36 10.24
CA GLU A 79 -3.38 5.16 9.42
C GLU A 79 -3.20 6.28 8.37
N VAL A 80 -4.30 6.94 8.00
CA VAL A 80 -4.30 8.13 7.15
C VAL A 80 -4.98 9.27 7.92
N LYS A 81 -4.20 10.29 8.29
CA LYS A 81 -4.70 11.47 9.03
C LYS A 81 -5.32 12.49 8.10
N THR A 82 -4.84 12.55 6.86
CA THR A 82 -5.37 13.42 5.81
C THR A 82 -6.84 13.07 5.54
N SER A 83 -7.70 14.08 5.55
CA SER A 83 -9.12 13.90 5.22
C SER A 83 -9.26 13.39 3.79
N CYS A 84 -9.91 12.24 3.61
CA CYS A 84 -10.05 11.60 2.31
C CYS A 84 -11.48 11.09 2.10
N GLU A 85 -11.89 11.07 0.82
CA GLU A 85 -12.99 10.24 0.36
C GLU A 85 -12.44 8.97 -0.29
N ILE A 86 -13.14 7.86 -0.11
CA ILE A 86 -12.80 6.57 -0.69
C ILE A 86 -13.87 6.23 -1.72
N LEU A 87 -13.45 6.07 -2.98
CA LEU A 87 -14.34 5.69 -4.07
C LEU A 87 -14.09 4.24 -4.44
N ILE A 88 -15.02 3.36 -4.07
CA ILE A 88 -15.00 1.95 -4.46
C ILE A 88 -15.72 1.84 -5.80
N ILE A 89 -14.96 1.69 -6.88
CA ILE A 89 -15.50 1.58 -8.23
C ILE A 89 -15.75 0.11 -8.57
N TYR A 90 -16.97 -0.24 -8.94
CA TYR A 90 -17.37 -1.63 -9.18
C TYR A 90 -18.09 -1.80 -10.53
N ASP A 91 -17.98 -2.98 -11.15
CA ASP A 91 -18.54 -3.26 -12.48
C ASP A 91 -19.93 -3.95 -12.44
N LEU A 92 -20.19 -4.74 -11.40
CA LEU A 92 -21.37 -5.61 -11.30
C LEU A 92 -22.13 -5.36 -9.99
N ASP A 93 -23.45 -5.13 -10.05
CA ASP A 93 -24.26 -4.95 -8.83
C ASP A 93 -24.39 -6.24 -8.01
N ASN A 94 -24.24 -7.41 -8.65
CA ASN A 94 -24.29 -8.72 -7.99
C ASN A 94 -22.92 -9.18 -7.45
N ASP A 95 -21.90 -8.33 -7.50
CA ASP A 95 -20.60 -8.64 -6.87
C ASP A 95 -20.78 -8.67 -5.33
N PRO A 96 -20.40 -9.76 -4.64
CA PRO A 96 -20.51 -9.85 -3.19
C PRO A 96 -19.87 -8.67 -2.44
N THR A 97 -18.81 -8.07 -3.01
CA THR A 97 -18.11 -6.90 -2.46
C THR A 97 -19.05 -5.71 -2.31
N VAL A 98 -19.99 -5.51 -3.24
CA VAL A 98 -20.94 -4.38 -3.19
C VAL A 98 -21.87 -4.53 -1.99
N ILE A 99 -22.38 -5.74 -1.75
CA ILE A 99 -23.26 -6.05 -0.62
C ILE A 99 -22.51 -5.86 0.69
N ILE A 100 -21.31 -6.45 0.81
CA ILE A 100 -20.46 -6.37 2.01
C ILE A 100 -20.11 -4.91 2.31
N ALA A 101 -19.63 -4.16 1.32
CA ALA A 101 -19.27 -2.76 1.48
C ALA A 101 -20.48 -1.90 1.85
N THR A 102 -21.65 -2.12 1.22
CA THR A 102 -22.89 -1.38 1.53
C THR A 102 -23.28 -1.58 3.00
N ASN A 103 -23.29 -2.83 3.46
CA ASN A 103 -23.62 -3.17 4.84
C ASN A 103 -22.60 -2.55 5.81
N TYR A 104 -21.31 -2.64 5.49
CA TYR A 104 -20.25 -2.07 6.32
C TYR A 104 -20.37 -0.53 6.45
N ILE A 105 -20.60 0.16 5.34
CA ILE A 105 -20.79 1.63 5.31
C ILE A 105 -22.01 2.02 6.14
N LYS A 106 -23.14 1.32 5.95
CA LYS A 106 -24.40 1.59 6.65
C LYS A 106 -24.28 1.35 8.17
N ASN A 107 -23.73 0.20 8.55
CA ASN A 107 -23.62 -0.19 9.97
C ASN A 107 -22.67 0.73 10.75
N ASN A 108 -21.59 1.20 10.11
CA ASN A 108 -20.61 2.09 10.73
C ASN A 108 -20.89 3.57 10.48
N LYS A 109 -21.99 3.92 9.80
CA LYS A 109 -22.38 5.30 9.46
C LYS A 109 -21.25 6.10 8.78
N LEU A 110 -20.48 5.44 7.92
CA LEU A 110 -19.33 6.05 7.24
C LEU A 110 -19.82 7.03 6.17
N LYS A 111 -19.38 8.28 6.23
CA LYS A 111 -19.83 9.36 5.32
C LYS A 111 -18.88 9.64 4.16
N ASN A 112 -17.68 9.08 4.21
CA ASN A 112 -16.59 9.37 3.27
C ASN A 112 -16.24 8.17 2.38
N ILE A 113 -17.04 7.10 2.38
CA ILE A 113 -16.85 5.95 1.49
C ILE A 113 -18.05 5.85 0.54
N PHE A 114 -17.78 5.78 -0.76
CA PHE A 114 -18.79 5.80 -1.80
C PHE A 114 -18.62 4.61 -2.74
N LEU A 115 -19.70 3.86 -2.95
CA LEU A 115 -19.78 2.83 -3.98
C LEU A 115 -20.23 3.48 -5.28
N ILE A 116 -19.44 3.34 -6.34
CA ILE A 116 -19.72 3.94 -7.64
C ILE A 116 -19.71 2.86 -8.71
N LYS A 117 -20.86 2.65 -9.34
CA LYS A 117 -20.97 1.76 -10.49
C LYS A 117 -20.23 2.35 -11.69
N ASN A 118 -19.37 1.53 -12.30
CA ASN A 118 -18.67 1.86 -13.53
C ASN A 118 -19.64 1.78 -14.73
N ASN A 119 -20.36 2.86 -14.99
CA ASN A 119 -21.32 2.97 -16.10
C ASN A 119 -20.67 3.50 -17.40
N SER A 120 -19.41 3.15 -17.68
CA SER A 120 -18.75 3.60 -18.89
C SER A 120 -19.40 2.99 -20.13
N ARG A 121 -19.78 3.83 -21.11
CA ARG A 121 -20.24 3.39 -22.45
C ARG A 121 -19.24 2.45 -23.13
N ASN A 122 -17.97 2.51 -22.73
CA ASN A 122 -16.87 1.73 -23.29
C ASN A 122 -16.64 0.37 -22.59
N GLY A 123 -17.59 -0.09 -21.77
CA GLY A 123 -17.57 -1.43 -21.16
C GLY A 123 -16.89 -1.52 -19.79
N ARG A 124 -16.72 -2.76 -19.30
CA ARG A 124 -16.14 -3.09 -17.98
C ARG A 124 -14.61 -2.99 -17.95
N GLY A 125 -14.02 -3.04 -16.76
CA GLY A 125 -12.60 -3.26 -16.56
C GLY A 125 -11.81 -2.06 -16.02
N VAL A 126 -10.57 -2.37 -15.62
CA VAL A 126 -9.69 -1.50 -14.82
C VAL A 126 -9.60 -0.08 -15.36
N MET A 127 -9.34 0.10 -16.66
CA MET A 127 -9.16 1.43 -17.22
C MET A 127 -10.44 2.29 -17.13
N ASN A 128 -11.61 1.70 -17.37
CA ASN A 128 -12.87 2.41 -17.23
C ASN A 128 -13.17 2.74 -15.76
N ALA A 129 -12.85 1.83 -14.85
CA ALA A 129 -12.97 2.07 -13.41
C ALA A 129 -12.08 3.26 -12.96
N ILE A 130 -10.82 3.30 -13.42
CA ILE A 130 -9.90 4.42 -13.15
C ILE A 130 -10.44 5.74 -13.71
N ARG A 131 -10.93 5.77 -14.96
CA ARG A 131 -11.53 6.98 -15.55
C ARG A 131 -12.75 7.45 -14.77
N THR A 132 -13.62 6.52 -14.36
CA THR A 132 -14.79 6.80 -13.53
C THR A 132 -14.36 7.38 -12.18
N GLY A 133 -13.37 6.78 -11.52
CA GLY A 133 -12.81 7.27 -10.26
C GLY A 133 -12.25 8.69 -10.39
N PHE A 134 -11.45 8.96 -11.42
CA PHE A 134 -10.86 10.29 -11.65
C PHE A 134 -11.96 11.33 -11.88
N LYS A 135 -12.97 11.01 -12.70
CA LYS A 135 -14.11 11.90 -12.98
C LYS A 135 -14.96 12.18 -11.73
N LYS A 136 -15.12 11.20 -10.85
CA LYS A 136 -16.01 11.27 -9.68
C LYS A 136 -15.32 11.79 -8.42
N SER A 137 -13.99 11.71 -8.36
CA SER A 137 -13.21 12.31 -7.28
C SER A 137 -13.51 13.80 -7.14
N LYS A 138 -13.53 14.28 -5.91
CA LYS A 138 -13.70 15.69 -5.51
C LYS A 138 -12.43 16.25 -4.90
N GLY A 139 -11.62 15.41 -4.25
CA GLY A 139 -10.33 15.78 -3.68
C GLY A 139 -9.39 16.50 -4.66
N GLU A 140 -8.52 17.35 -4.11
CA GLU A 140 -7.51 18.11 -4.86
C GLU A 140 -6.38 17.22 -5.39
N VAL A 141 -6.16 16.09 -4.70
CA VAL A 141 -5.24 15.03 -5.10
C VAL A 141 -6.00 13.73 -5.25
N ILE A 142 -5.49 12.85 -6.10
CA ILE A 142 -6.04 11.53 -6.41
C ILE A 142 -4.94 10.50 -6.20
N VAL A 143 -5.22 9.47 -5.41
CA VAL A 143 -4.38 8.29 -5.26
C VAL A 143 -5.16 7.09 -5.79
N VAL A 144 -4.51 6.27 -6.62
CA VAL A 144 -5.07 4.98 -7.00
C VAL A 144 -4.46 3.91 -6.12
N LEU A 145 -5.32 3.16 -5.43
CA LEU A 145 -4.94 2.05 -4.57
C LEU A 145 -5.46 0.74 -5.15
N MET A 146 -4.61 -0.28 -5.08
CA MET A 146 -5.03 -1.65 -5.33
C MET A 146 -5.69 -2.23 -4.08
N ALA A 147 -6.81 -2.93 -4.25
CA ALA A 147 -7.54 -3.56 -3.15
C ALA A 147 -6.90 -4.89 -2.66
N ASP A 148 -5.62 -5.14 -2.99
CA ASP A 148 -4.89 -6.37 -2.65
C ASP A 148 -3.87 -6.18 -1.51
N LEU A 149 -3.91 -5.01 -0.84
CA LEU A 149 -3.05 -4.65 0.30
C LEU A 149 -1.54 -4.65 -0.03
N SER A 150 -1.17 -4.61 -1.31
CA SER A 150 0.25 -4.56 -1.71
C SER A 150 0.89 -3.19 -1.48
N ASP A 151 0.07 -2.14 -1.41
CA ASP A 151 0.50 -0.75 -1.27
C ASP A 151 0.39 -0.29 0.20
N ASP A 152 1.40 0.44 0.67
CA ASP A 152 1.44 0.95 2.04
C ASP A 152 0.68 2.27 2.18
N ILE A 153 -0.56 2.20 2.69
CA ILE A 153 -1.44 3.37 2.81
C ILE A 153 -0.94 4.43 3.81
N THR A 154 -0.02 4.09 4.71
CA THR A 154 0.57 5.07 5.66
C THR A 154 1.38 6.15 4.94
N GLN A 155 1.75 5.91 3.69
CA GLN A 155 2.51 6.85 2.86
C GLN A 155 1.66 8.01 2.34
N ILE A 156 0.33 7.89 2.37
CA ILE A 156 -0.58 8.89 1.80
C ILE A 156 -0.38 10.26 2.45
N ASP A 157 -0.17 10.33 3.77
CA ASP A 157 0.04 11.60 4.47
C ASP A 157 1.34 12.29 4.02
N GLN A 158 2.41 11.52 3.81
CA GLN A 158 3.67 12.04 3.28
C GLN A 158 3.52 12.52 1.83
N MET A 159 2.83 11.74 0.99
CA MET A 159 2.55 12.14 -0.39
C MET A 159 1.71 13.41 -0.45
N TYR A 160 0.72 13.53 0.43
CA TYR A 160 -0.12 14.72 0.52
C TYR A 160 0.70 15.93 0.95
N LYS A 161 1.57 15.81 1.96
CA LYS A 161 2.48 16.88 2.35
C LYS A 161 3.33 17.38 1.17
N LEU A 162 3.93 16.46 0.40
CA LEU A 162 4.70 16.83 -0.81
C LEU A 162 3.83 17.53 -1.87
N SER A 163 2.55 17.15 -2.00
CA SER A 163 1.64 17.86 -2.90
C SER A 163 1.42 19.31 -2.49
N GLN A 164 1.36 19.57 -1.18
CA GLN A 164 1.24 20.92 -0.60
C GLN A 164 2.54 21.73 -0.75
N GLU A 165 3.71 21.05 -0.79
CA GLU A 165 5.00 21.65 -1.12
C GLU A 165 5.15 21.96 -2.62
N GLY A 166 4.13 21.67 -3.43
CA GLY A 166 4.03 22.06 -4.83
C GLY A 166 4.42 20.96 -5.82
N PHE A 167 4.56 19.70 -5.39
CA PHE A 167 4.72 18.57 -6.32
C PHE A 167 3.38 18.15 -6.93
N ASP A 168 3.37 17.89 -8.23
CA ASP A 168 2.16 17.58 -8.99
C ASP A 168 1.95 16.06 -9.13
N VAL A 169 3.04 15.29 -9.15
CA VAL A 169 3.02 13.82 -9.17
C VAL A 169 4.02 13.29 -8.17
N ILE A 170 3.54 12.47 -7.22
CA ILE A 170 4.36 11.83 -6.20
C ILE A 170 4.34 10.32 -6.45
N CYS A 171 5.51 9.75 -6.75
CA CYS A 171 5.65 8.33 -7.08
C CYS A 171 6.11 7.54 -5.85
N ALA A 172 5.37 6.50 -5.47
CA ALA A 172 5.89 5.54 -4.50
C ALA A 172 6.87 4.60 -5.24
N SER A 173 8.15 4.65 -4.87
CA SER A 173 9.24 4.05 -5.65
C SER A 173 9.89 2.88 -4.92
N ARG A 174 9.85 1.72 -5.56
CA ARG A 174 10.46 0.49 -5.03
C ARG A 174 11.97 0.42 -5.29
N TYR A 175 12.48 1.30 -6.16
CA TYR A 175 13.84 1.23 -6.67
C TYR A 175 14.71 2.43 -6.29
N MET A 176 14.14 3.48 -5.70
CA MET A 176 14.90 4.55 -5.08
C MET A 176 15.58 4.11 -3.78
N PRO A 177 16.57 4.87 -3.24
CA PRO A 177 17.17 4.56 -1.95
C PRO A 177 16.11 4.36 -0.87
N LYS A 178 16.24 3.28 -0.08
CA LYS A 178 15.27 2.79 0.94
C LYS A 178 13.99 2.16 0.39
N GLY A 179 13.71 2.23 -0.91
CA GLY A 179 12.64 1.48 -1.56
C GLY A 179 12.98 -0.01 -1.67
N ARG A 180 11.96 -0.87 -1.58
CA ARG A 180 12.12 -2.33 -1.69
C ARG A 180 10.97 -2.98 -2.45
N LYS A 181 11.29 -4.06 -3.15
CA LYS A 181 10.31 -5.00 -3.70
C LYS A 181 10.59 -6.39 -3.13
N ILE A 182 9.63 -6.95 -2.41
CA ILE A 182 9.73 -8.25 -1.75
C ILE A 182 8.86 -9.24 -2.54
N GLY A 183 9.50 -10.23 -3.18
CA GLY A 183 8.81 -11.27 -3.96
C GLY A 183 8.51 -10.92 -5.42
N GLY A 184 7.66 -11.76 -6.04
CA GLY A 184 7.22 -11.64 -7.43
C GLY A 184 8.18 -12.16 -8.50
N PRO A 185 7.73 -12.22 -9.77
CA PRO A 185 8.52 -12.80 -10.86
C PRO A 185 9.79 -11.99 -11.16
N ARG A 186 10.95 -12.67 -11.19
CA ARG A 186 12.26 -12.05 -11.44
C ARG A 186 12.32 -11.29 -12.77
N LEU A 187 11.79 -11.86 -13.85
CA LEU A 187 11.73 -11.21 -15.16
C LEU A 187 10.95 -9.89 -15.12
N LYS A 188 9.82 -9.85 -14.39
CA LYS A 188 9.02 -8.62 -14.23
C LYS A 188 9.80 -7.56 -13.45
N THR A 189 10.51 -7.96 -12.39
CA THR A 189 11.39 -7.05 -11.64
C THR A 189 12.49 -6.50 -12.53
N PHE A 190 13.15 -7.35 -13.32
CA PHE A 190 14.22 -6.92 -14.23
C PHE A 190 13.70 -5.90 -15.25
N LEU A 191 12.62 -6.21 -15.98
CA LEU A 191 12.04 -5.30 -16.96
C LEU A 191 11.63 -3.95 -16.35
N SER A 192 11.00 -3.97 -15.18
CA SER A 192 10.55 -2.77 -14.46
C SER A 192 11.73 -1.92 -13.97
N LYS A 193 12.79 -2.55 -13.42
CA LYS A 193 14.02 -1.86 -13.01
C LYS A 193 14.76 -1.26 -14.20
N THR A 194 14.91 -2.01 -15.30
CA THR A 194 15.58 -1.52 -16.50
C THR A 194 14.84 -0.33 -17.10
N ALA A 195 13.51 -0.42 -17.22
CA ALA A 195 12.70 0.71 -17.68
C ALA A 195 12.83 1.94 -16.77
N GLY A 196 12.86 1.74 -15.45
CA GLY A 196 13.07 2.83 -14.49
C GLY A 196 14.43 3.48 -14.61
N PHE A 197 15.49 2.67 -14.68
CA PHE A 197 16.86 3.14 -14.84
C PHE A 197 17.03 3.95 -16.13
N THR A 198 16.57 3.43 -17.27
CA THR A 198 16.73 4.14 -18.56
C THR A 198 15.91 5.41 -18.62
N LEU A 199 14.65 5.39 -18.15
CA LEU A 199 13.80 6.58 -18.10
C LEU A 199 14.36 7.67 -17.18
N HIS A 200 14.95 7.29 -16.05
CA HIS A 200 15.57 8.22 -15.14
C HIS A 200 16.86 8.83 -15.69
N TYR A 201 17.84 8.01 -16.08
CA TYR A 201 19.17 8.51 -16.44
C TYR A 201 19.26 9.10 -17.85
N ILE A 202 18.50 8.56 -18.81
CA ILE A 202 18.55 9.01 -20.21
C ILE A 202 17.55 10.15 -20.43
N PHE A 203 16.32 9.99 -19.93
CA PHE A 203 15.23 10.94 -20.17
C PHE A 203 14.96 11.88 -19.00
N LYS A 204 15.76 11.82 -17.93
CA LYS A 204 15.68 12.73 -16.76
C LYS A 204 14.30 12.73 -16.08
N ILE A 205 13.59 11.61 -16.13
CA ILE A 205 12.33 11.45 -15.40
C ILE A 205 12.64 11.35 -13.91
N SER A 206 12.00 12.17 -13.08
CA SER A 206 12.28 12.32 -11.65
C SER A 206 11.82 11.15 -10.76
N THR A 207 11.78 9.93 -11.29
CA THR A 207 11.57 8.70 -10.51
C THR A 207 12.31 7.52 -11.11
N LEU A 208 12.81 6.63 -10.24
CA LEU A 208 13.39 5.34 -10.60
C LEU A 208 12.35 4.23 -10.78
N ASP A 209 11.07 4.47 -10.45
CA ASP A 209 10.00 3.47 -10.58
C ASP A 209 8.78 3.98 -11.36
N PRO A 210 8.96 4.35 -12.64
CA PRO A 210 7.92 4.94 -13.47
C PRO A 210 6.75 3.99 -13.72
N THR A 211 6.98 2.68 -13.58
CA THR A 211 5.98 1.63 -13.83
C THR A 211 5.11 1.28 -12.62
N ASN A 212 5.43 1.77 -11.42
CA ASN A 212 4.58 1.54 -10.26
C ASN A 212 3.28 2.33 -10.36
N ALA A 213 2.14 1.70 -10.10
CA ALA A 213 0.84 2.35 -10.19
C ALA A 213 0.51 3.19 -8.94
N TYR A 214 1.14 2.87 -7.81
CA TYR A 214 0.96 3.60 -6.56
C TYR A 214 1.62 4.98 -6.64
N LYS A 215 0.79 5.96 -7.01
CA LYS A 215 1.17 7.36 -7.19
C LYS A 215 0.04 8.26 -6.73
N MET A 216 0.39 9.45 -6.27
CA MET A 216 -0.52 10.55 -6.01
C MET A 216 -0.39 11.56 -7.15
N TYR A 217 -1.53 12.00 -7.67
CA TYR A 217 -1.62 12.99 -8.72
C TYR A 217 -2.43 14.18 -8.22
N LYS A 218 -1.91 15.39 -8.39
CA LYS A 218 -2.76 16.57 -8.30
C LYS A 218 -3.82 16.53 -9.38
N LYS A 219 -5.07 16.77 -9.01
CA LYS A 219 -6.21 16.68 -9.92
C LYS A 219 -6.13 17.68 -11.07
N GLU A 220 -5.52 18.83 -10.83
CA GLU A 220 -5.34 19.90 -11.81
C GLU A 220 -4.56 19.47 -13.05
N ILE A 221 -3.64 18.50 -12.96
CA ILE A 221 -2.87 18.03 -14.12
C ILE A 221 -3.78 17.45 -15.21
N PHE A 222 -4.95 16.90 -14.83
CA PHE A 222 -5.92 16.31 -15.75
C PHE A 222 -6.71 17.32 -16.58
N LYS A 223 -6.53 18.63 -16.34
CA LYS A 223 -6.98 19.67 -17.28
C LYS A 223 -6.21 19.60 -18.60
N ASN A 224 -4.92 19.26 -18.53
CA ASN A 224 -4.01 19.22 -19.68
C ASN A 224 -3.61 17.79 -20.08
N ILE A 225 -3.75 16.82 -19.17
CA ILE A 225 -3.43 15.41 -19.43
C ILE A 225 -4.70 14.61 -19.69
N LYS A 226 -4.91 14.23 -20.95
CA LYS A 226 -5.92 13.23 -21.34
C LYS A 226 -5.31 11.83 -21.26
N ILE A 227 -5.98 10.93 -20.56
CA ILE A 227 -5.61 9.51 -20.50
C ILE A 227 -6.09 8.82 -21.79
N GLU A 228 -5.20 8.16 -22.51
CA GLU A 228 -5.43 7.47 -23.79
C GLU A 228 -5.19 5.96 -23.66
N SER A 229 -4.58 5.53 -22.56
CA SER A 229 -4.45 4.12 -22.21
C SER A 229 -5.79 3.41 -22.27
N THR A 230 -5.76 2.19 -22.79
CA THR A 230 -6.97 1.37 -23.02
C THR A 230 -6.96 0.12 -22.16
N SER A 231 -5.82 -0.26 -21.57
CA SER A 231 -5.71 -1.53 -20.84
C SER A 231 -4.87 -1.46 -19.56
N GLY A 232 -5.22 -2.32 -18.60
CA GLY A 232 -4.41 -2.57 -17.40
C GLY A 232 -4.03 -1.31 -16.62
N PHE A 233 -2.77 -1.28 -16.17
CA PHE A 233 -2.20 -0.22 -15.33
C PHE A 233 -1.24 0.71 -16.10
N GLU A 234 -1.21 0.59 -17.43
CA GLU A 234 -0.30 1.36 -18.30
C GLU A 234 -0.54 2.88 -18.22
N TYR A 235 -1.74 3.28 -17.80
CA TYR A 235 -2.13 4.68 -17.56
C TYR A 235 -1.18 5.39 -16.58
N SER A 236 -0.61 4.66 -15.61
CA SER A 236 0.27 5.26 -14.61
C SER A 236 1.62 5.65 -15.20
N LEU A 237 2.10 4.90 -16.20
CA LEU A 237 3.28 5.28 -16.98
C LEU A 237 2.94 6.41 -17.95
N GLU A 238 1.80 6.33 -18.63
CA GLU A 238 1.32 7.39 -19.52
C GLU A 238 1.25 8.75 -18.83
N ILE A 239 0.53 8.84 -17.71
CA ILE A 239 0.33 10.11 -16.99
C ILE A 239 1.67 10.67 -16.56
N LEU A 240 2.57 9.83 -16.04
CA LEU A 240 3.91 10.26 -15.63
C LEU A 240 4.71 10.85 -16.79
N LEU A 241 4.72 10.18 -17.94
CA LEU A 241 5.46 10.65 -19.12
C LEU A 241 4.86 11.94 -19.69
N LYS A 242 3.53 12.06 -19.74
CA LYS A 242 2.85 13.30 -20.14
C LYS A 242 3.11 14.42 -19.14
N ALA A 243 3.08 14.12 -17.84
CA ALA A 243 3.36 15.09 -16.79
C ALA A 243 4.79 15.64 -16.91
N HIS A 244 5.76 14.74 -17.12
CA HIS A 244 7.16 15.11 -17.33
C HIS A 244 7.34 16.03 -18.54
N LYS A 245 6.75 15.67 -19.69
CA LYS A 245 6.83 16.48 -20.91
C LYS A 245 6.21 17.86 -20.79
N LEU A 246 5.13 17.97 -20.01
CA LEU A 246 4.44 19.24 -19.75
C LEU A 246 5.12 20.06 -18.63
N GLY A 247 6.25 19.59 -18.08
CA GLY A 247 7.03 20.32 -17.08
C GLY A 247 6.43 20.32 -15.67
N TYR A 248 5.49 19.41 -15.37
CA TYR A 248 4.95 19.27 -14.02
C TYR A 248 6.03 18.76 -13.05
N LYS A 249 5.93 19.18 -11.78
CA LYS A 249 6.89 18.81 -10.74
C LYS A 249 6.63 17.39 -10.27
N ILE A 250 7.60 16.52 -10.51
CA ILE A 250 7.54 15.09 -10.15
C ILE A 250 8.55 14.82 -9.03
N THR A 251 8.15 14.02 -8.06
CA THR A 251 9.05 13.49 -7.02
C THR A 251 8.74 12.02 -6.72
N GLU A 252 9.59 11.38 -5.92
CA GLU A 252 9.40 10.03 -5.44
C GLU A 252 9.65 9.88 -3.94
N ILE A 253 8.93 8.94 -3.32
CA ILE A 253 9.11 8.51 -1.93
C ILE A 253 9.42 7.01 -1.89
N PRO A 254 10.24 6.53 -0.93
CA PRO A 254 10.58 5.12 -0.87
C PRO A 254 9.35 4.31 -0.48
N THR A 255 9.09 3.19 -1.14
CA THR A 255 7.99 2.28 -0.76
C THR A 255 8.45 0.84 -0.70
N VAL A 256 7.77 0.03 0.12
CA VAL A 256 7.99 -1.41 0.25
C VAL A 256 6.80 -2.13 -0.35
N TRP A 257 6.97 -2.64 -1.56
CA TRP A 257 5.95 -3.46 -2.21
C TRP A 257 6.16 -4.93 -1.84
N ARG A 258 5.11 -5.60 -1.39
CA ARG A 258 5.11 -7.03 -1.07
C ARG A 258 4.23 -7.76 -2.07
N ASP A 259 4.71 -8.88 -2.60
CA ASP A 259 3.87 -9.76 -3.41
C ASP A 259 2.75 -10.34 -2.54
N ARG A 260 1.56 -10.48 -3.13
CA ARG A 260 0.38 -11.00 -2.44
C ARG A 260 0.60 -12.43 -1.94
N GLU A 261 0.08 -12.70 -0.75
CA GLU A 261 0.15 -14.04 -0.14
C GLU A 261 -0.94 -14.98 -0.73
N GLU A 262 -2.06 -14.44 -1.24
CA GLU A 262 -3.17 -15.23 -1.78
C GLU A 262 -3.76 -14.68 -3.11
N GLY A 263 -4.32 -15.58 -3.93
CA GLY A 263 -5.01 -15.28 -5.20
C GLY A 263 -4.16 -15.49 -6.47
N LYS A 264 -4.78 -15.91 -7.60
CA LYS A 264 -4.09 -16.05 -8.90
C LYS A 264 -3.84 -14.69 -9.56
N SER A 265 -2.69 -14.52 -10.22
CA SER A 265 -2.32 -13.22 -10.81
C SER A 265 -3.09 -13.03 -12.09
N ASN A 266 -3.94 -12.01 -12.14
CA ASN A 266 -4.61 -11.63 -13.38
C ASN A 266 -3.68 -10.83 -14.33
N PHE A 267 -2.41 -10.62 -13.94
CA PHE A 267 -1.43 -9.89 -14.75
C PHE A 267 -0.92 -10.75 -15.90
N LYS A 268 -1.40 -10.49 -17.12
CA LYS A 268 -0.97 -11.17 -18.34
C LYS A 268 0.18 -10.40 -19.00
N LEU A 269 1.42 -10.71 -18.63
CA LEU A 269 2.63 -10.00 -19.08
C LEU A 269 2.68 -9.81 -20.60
N LEU A 270 2.52 -10.89 -21.38
CA LEU A 270 2.54 -10.84 -22.84
C LEU A 270 1.43 -9.96 -23.43
N LYS A 271 0.27 -9.91 -22.78
CA LYS A 271 -0.87 -9.10 -23.23
C LYS A 271 -0.63 -7.61 -23.00
N TRP A 272 0.06 -7.23 -21.92
CA TRP A 272 0.20 -5.84 -21.50
C TRP A 272 1.53 -5.21 -21.91
N LEU A 273 2.58 -6.01 -22.10
CA LEU A 273 3.91 -5.53 -22.47
C LEU A 273 3.93 -4.62 -23.72
N PRO A 274 3.20 -4.91 -24.82
CA PRO A 274 3.18 -4.04 -25.99
C PRO A 274 2.72 -2.62 -25.68
N ASN A 275 1.75 -2.46 -24.78
CA ASN A 275 1.23 -1.14 -24.41
C ASN A 275 2.18 -0.38 -23.48
N TYR A 276 2.88 -1.08 -22.58
CA TYR A 276 3.95 -0.47 -21.81
C TYR A 276 5.10 -0.01 -22.71
N ILE A 277 5.46 -0.80 -23.73
CA ILE A 277 6.47 -0.42 -24.72
C ILE A 277 5.99 0.80 -25.52
N LYS A 278 4.74 0.84 -25.97
CA LYS A 278 4.15 2.01 -26.65
C LYS A 278 4.35 3.28 -25.82
N TRP A 279 4.04 3.24 -24.53
CA TRP A 279 4.21 4.40 -23.65
C TRP A 279 5.68 4.70 -23.37
N TYR A 280 6.50 3.69 -23.12
CA TYR A 280 7.94 3.87 -22.97
C TYR A 280 8.55 4.59 -24.18
N LEU A 281 8.22 4.15 -25.39
CA LEU A 281 8.69 4.79 -26.64
C LEU A 281 8.09 6.18 -26.87
N SER A 282 7.00 6.53 -26.21
CA SER A 282 6.41 7.86 -26.33
C SER A 282 7.35 8.95 -25.85
N VAL A 283 8.31 8.64 -24.97
CA VAL A 283 9.30 9.62 -24.46
C VAL A 283 10.15 10.24 -25.58
N PHE A 284 10.40 9.49 -26.66
CA PHE A 284 11.15 9.96 -27.83
C PHE A 284 10.37 10.89 -28.75
N LYS A 285 9.04 10.93 -28.63
CA LYS A 285 8.20 11.83 -29.43
C LYS A 285 8.29 13.24 -28.85
N LYS A 286 8.52 14.26 -29.69
CA LYS A 286 8.43 15.66 -29.27
C LYS A 286 7.05 15.94 -28.63
N ALA A 287 7.04 16.83 -27.64
CA ALA A 287 5.83 17.26 -26.94
C ALA A 287 4.89 18.01 -27.90
#